data_AF-X8CKE4-F1
#
_entry.id   AF-X8CKE4-F1
#
_cell.length_a   1.000
_cell.length_b   1.000
_cell.length_c   1.000
_cell.angle_alpha   90.00
_cell.angle_beta   90.00
_cell.angle_gamma   90.00
#
_symmetry.space_group_name_H-M   'P 1'
#
loop_
_entity.id
_entity.type
_entity.pdbx_description
1 polymer ?
#
loop_
_entity_poly.entity_id
_entity_poly.type
_entity_poly.pdbx_seq_one_letter_code
_entity_poly.pdbx_strand_id
1 'polypeptide(L)'
;MILSMMPDHSIWAAQLKRLKVGFGRRFSSTTQKTLVADLRRILAPEYGARAREIATQTTKPAESVATTADLVEDFARLQRVR
;
A
#
# COMPACT_ATOMS: atom_id res chain seq x y z
N MET A 1 0.75 -1.42 9.14
CA MET A 1 2.19 -1.53 9.47
C MET A 1 2.78 -2.67 8.63
N ILE A 2 4.00 -2.56 8.12
CA ILE A 2 4.67 -3.66 7.41
C ILE A 2 5.88 -4.13 8.22
N LEU A 3 5.92 -5.42 8.57
CA LEU A 3 7.15 -6.06 9.04
C LEU A 3 7.80 -6.76 7.85
N SER A 4 8.91 -6.20 7.40
CA SER A 4 9.59 -6.67 6.19
C SER A 4 10.40 -7.93 6.52
N MET A 5 9.94 -9.06 6.00
CA MET A 5 10.66 -10.34 6.02
C MET A 5 11.61 -10.43 4.82
N MET A 6 11.20 -9.84 3.68
CA MET A 6 11.92 -9.85 2.41
C MET A 6 12.25 -8.43 1.90
N PRO A 7 13.23 -8.29 0.99
CA PRO A 7 13.69 -6.98 0.50
C PRO A 7 12.60 -6.15 -0.20
N ASP A 8 11.72 -6.78 -0.97
CA ASP A 8 10.60 -6.17 -1.67
C ASP A 8 9.58 -5.54 -0.68
N HIS A 9 9.31 -6.20 0.44
CA HIS A 9 8.49 -5.62 1.51
C HIS A 9 9.11 -4.37 2.14
N SER A 10 10.44 -4.19 2.04
CA SER A 10 11.13 -3.01 2.58
C SER A 10 10.90 -1.76 1.74
N ILE A 11 10.71 -1.92 0.43
CA ILE A 11 10.37 -0.83 -0.50
C ILE A 11 9.02 -0.23 -0.10
N TRP A 12 8.01 -1.06 0.09
CA TRP A 12 6.68 -0.63 0.53
C TRP A 12 6.69 -0.03 1.95
N ALA A 13 7.45 -0.61 2.86
CA ALA A 13 7.65 -0.05 4.21
C ALA A 13 8.24 1.36 4.19
N ALA A 14 9.18 1.63 3.28
CA ALA A 14 9.76 2.97 3.10
C ALA A 14 8.74 3.97 2.55
N GLN A 15 7.89 3.54 1.59
CA GLN A 15 6.82 4.39 1.05
C GLN A 15 5.78 4.77 2.11
N LEU A 16 5.32 3.80 2.92
CA LEU A 16 4.39 4.05 4.03
C LEU A 16 4.95 5.08 5.02
N LYS A 17 6.24 4.98 5.34
CA LYS A 17 6.93 5.93 6.23
C LYS A 17 7.02 7.32 5.60
N ARG A 18 7.40 7.43 4.32
CA ARG A 18 7.52 8.70 3.60
C ARG A 18 6.19 9.43 3.53
N LEU A 19 5.11 8.69 3.26
CA LEU A 19 3.76 9.22 3.14
C LEU A 19 3.08 9.48 4.49
N LYS A 20 3.69 9.06 5.60
CA LYS A 20 3.14 9.15 6.97
C LYS A 20 1.75 8.52 7.11
N VAL A 21 1.50 7.44 6.36
CA VAL A 21 0.26 6.64 6.45
C VAL A 21 0.49 5.30 7.12
N GLY A 22 1.72 5.05 7.56
CA GLY A 22 2.06 3.88 8.35
C GLY A 22 3.52 3.86 8.75
N PHE A 23 3.95 2.68 9.16
CA PHE A 23 5.32 2.42 9.57
C PHE A 23 5.75 1.04 9.07
N GLY A 24 7.05 0.87 8.86
CA GLY A 24 7.58 -0.46 8.62
C GLY A 24 9.02 -0.63 9.09
N ARG A 25 9.37 -1.87 9.42
CA ARG A 25 10.64 -2.26 10.06
C ARG A 25 10.99 -3.66 9.59
N ARG A 26 12.29 -3.98 9.56
CA ARG A 26 12.75 -5.36 9.34
C ARG A 26 12.26 -6.26 10.49
N PHE A 27 11.63 -7.39 10.16
CA PHE A 27 11.09 -8.30 11.18
C PHE A 27 12.17 -8.78 12.15
N SER A 28 13.37 -9.09 11.62
CA SER A 28 14.51 -9.56 12.43
C SER A 28 15.01 -8.55 13.47
N SER A 29 14.64 -7.26 13.37
CA SER A 29 14.98 -6.23 14.35
C SER A 29 13.79 -5.74 15.18
N THR A 30 12.66 -6.44 15.10
CA THR A 30 11.48 -6.17 15.91
C THR A 30 11.58 -6.87 17.27
N THR A 31 11.19 -6.15 18.31
CA THR A 31 10.88 -6.69 19.64
C THR A 31 9.43 -6.34 20.00
N GLN A 32 8.86 -6.97 21.03
CA GLN A 32 7.52 -6.59 21.52
C GLN A 32 7.46 -5.09 21.89
N LYS A 33 8.50 -4.56 22.54
CA LYS A 33 8.57 -3.14 22.92
C LYS A 33 8.54 -2.22 21.70
N THR A 34 9.34 -2.51 20.68
CA THR A 34 9.37 -1.69 19.45
C THR A 34 8.06 -1.84 18.68
N LEU A 35 7.47 -3.04 18.63
CA LEU A 35 6.19 -3.28 17.98
C LEU A 35 5.07 -2.45 18.61
N VAL A 36 4.96 -2.45 19.93
CA VAL A 36 3.94 -1.66 20.65
C VAL A 36 4.15 -0.16 20.41
N ALA A 37 5.40 0.31 20.44
CA ALA A 37 5.71 1.71 20.15
C ALA A 37 5.33 2.11 18.71
N ASP A 38 5.67 1.26 17.73
CA ASP A 38 5.36 1.48 16.32
C ASP A 38 3.83 1.45 16.08
N LEU A 39 3.08 0.56 16.75
CA LEU A 39 1.61 0.50 16.69
C LEU A 39 0.95 1.73 17.29
N ARG A 40 1.37 2.17 18.49
CA ARG A 40 0.85 3.38 19.11
C ARG A 40 1.06 4.61 18.22
N ARG A 41 2.21 4.69 17.55
CA ARG A 41 2.51 5.77 16.62
C ARG A 41 1.54 5.80 15.43
N ILE A 42 1.30 4.67 14.77
CA ILE A 42 0.43 4.66 13.58
C ILE A 42 -1.07 4.79 13.90
N LEU A 43 -1.47 4.54 15.15
CA LEU A 43 -2.85 4.75 15.61
C LEU A 43 -3.14 6.21 15.98
N ALA A 44 -2.12 7.08 15.96
CA ALA A 44 -2.32 8.50 16.22
C ALA A 44 -3.22 9.13 15.12
N PRO A 45 -4.11 10.07 15.47
CA PRO A 45 -5.13 10.61 14.55
C PRO A 45 -4.56 11.18 13.25
N GLU A 46 -3.36 11.75 13.28
CA GLU A 46 -2.68 12.32 12.13
C GLU A 46 -2.37 11.28 11.04
N TYR A 47 -2.08 10.04 11.42
CA TYR A 47 -1.86 8.95 10.47
C TYR A 47 -3.18 8.56 9.79
N GLY A 48 -4.28 8.57 10.53
CA GLY A 48 -5.61 8.32 9.99
C GLY A 48 -6.09 9.44 9.04
N ALA A 49 -5.87 10.70 9.41
CA ALA A 49 -6.17 11.84 8.56
C ALA A 49 -5.37 11.80 7.26
N ARG A 50 -4.06 11.55 7.35
CA ARG A 50 -3.17 11.46 6.18
C ARG A 50 -3.53 10.28 5.29
N ALA A 51 -3.92 9.14 5.85
CA ALA A 51 -4.37 7.99 5.08
C ALA A 51 -5.63 8.31 4.27
N ARG A 52 -6.60 9.05 4.86
CA ARG A 52 -7.79 9.51 4.15
C ARG A 52 -7.46 10.50 3.03
N GLU A 53 -6.55 11.43 3.28
CA GLU A 53 -6.11 12.40 2.27
C GLU A 53 -5.44 11.73 1.06
N ILE A 54 -4.64 10.69 1.28
CA ILE A 54 -4.04 9.94 0.16
C ILE A 54 -5.10 9.09 -0.56
N ALA A 55 -6.06 8.52 0.17
CA ALA A 55 -7.13 7.73 -0.43
C ALA A 55 -7.93 8.54 -1.47
N THR A 56 -8.10 9.86 -1.30
CA THR A 56 -8.80 10.71 -2.29
C THR A 56 -7.99 10.93 -3.57
N GLN A 57 -6.66 10.71 -3.54
CA GLN A 57 -5.77 10.81 -4.70
C GLN A 57 -5.60 9.47 -5.43
N THR A 58 -6.23 8.40 -4.93
CA THR A 58 -6.11 7.05 -5.48
C THR A 58 -7.26 6.76 -6.44
N THR A 59 -7.00 5.99 -7.49
CA THR A 59 -8.04 5.53 -8.43
C THR A 59 -9.15 4.78 -7.67
N LYS A 60 -10.41 5.06 -8.02
CA LYS A 60 -11.53 4.39 -7.34
C LYS A 60 -11.53 2.91 -7.71
N PRO A 61 -11.88 2.00 -6.77
CA PRO A 61 -11.90 0.56 -7.06
C PRO A 61 -12.74 0.21 -8.29
N ALA A 62 -13.90 0.84 -8.47
CA ALA A 62 -14.76 0.62 -9.64
C ALA A 62 -14.10 1.04 -10.96
N GLU A 63 -13.36 2.14 -10.97
CA GLU A 63 -12.62 2.61 -12.15
C GLU A 63 -11.49 1.65 -12.51
N SER A 64 -10.77 1.13 -11.50
CA SER A 64 -9.73 0.12 -11.72
C SER A 64 -10.28 -1.19 -12.31
N VAL A 65 -11.45 -1.66 -11.82
CA VAL A 65 -12.09 -2.87 -12.34
C VAL A 65 -12.52 -2.69 -13.79
N ALA A 66 -13.20 -1.59 -14.11
CA ALA A 66 -13.63 -1.29 -15.48
C ALA A 66 -12.43 -1.20 -16.42
N THR A 67 -11.40 -0.43 -16.05
CA THR A 67 -10.17 -0.27 -16.85
C THR A 67 -9.49 -1.62 -17.11
N THR A 68 -9.48 -2.51 -16.11
CA THR A 68 -8.88 -3.84 -16.26
C THR A 68 -9.67 -4.70 -17.25
N ALA A 69 -11.01 -4.67 -17.17
CA ALA A 69 -11.87 -5.39 -18.10
C ALA A 69 -11.65 -4.89 -19.54
N ASP A 70 -11.66 -3.57 -19.74
CA ASP A 70 -11.44 -2.94 -21.06
C ASP A 70 -10.10 -3.38 -21.67
N LEU A 71 -9.02 -3.35 -20.88
CA LEU A 71 -7.68 -3.77 -21.32
C LEU A 71 -7.63 -5.24 -21.73
N VAL A 72 -8.30 -6.13 -20.98
CA VAL A 72 -8.35 -7.57 -21.30
C VAL A 72 -9.16 -7.81 -22.58
N GLU A 73 -10.29 -7.12 -22.73
CA GLU A 73 -11.12 -7.22 -23.92
C GLU A 73 -10.43 -6.69 -25.18
N ASP A 74 -9.75 -5.55 -25.08
CA ASP A 74 -8.97 -4.97 -26.18
C ASP A 74 -7.86 -5.92 -26.63
N PHE A 75 -7.15 -6.52 -25.68
CA PHE A 75 -6.13 -7.52 -25.98
C PHE A 75 -6.72 -8.72 -26.73
N ALA A 76 -7.87 -9.24 -26.28
CA ALA A 76 -8.54 -10.35 -26.94
C ALA A 76 -9.06 -9.98 -28.34
N ARG A 77 -9.59 -8.76 -28.53
CA ARG A 77 -10.02 -8.25 -29.83
C ARG A 77 -8.84 -8.17 -30.81
N LEU A 78 -7.69 -7.65 -30.38
CA LEU A 78 -6.47 -7.58 -31.19
C LEU A 78 -5.94 -8.96 -31.59
N GLN A 79 -6.05 -9.96 -30.70
CA GLN A 79 -5.66 -11.35 -31.00
C GLN A 79 -6.57 -12.02 -32.02
N ARG A 80 -7.85 -11.66 -32.08
CA ARG A 80 -8.83 -12.28 -33.00
C ARG A 80 -8.72 -11.76 -34.44
N VAL A 81 -8.17 -10.54 -34.62
CA VAL A 81 -7.97 -9.90 -35.93
C VAL A 81 -6.62 -10.31 -36.54
N ARG A 82 -5.74 -10.95 -35.78
CA ARG A 82 -4.40 -11.38 -36.18
C ARG A 82 -4.36 -12.86 -36.53
#